data_AF-A0A7V0MKM9-F1
#
_entry.id   AF-A0A7V0MKM9-F1
#
_cell.length_a   1.000
_cell.length_b   1.000
_cell.length_c   1.000
_cell.angle_alpha   90.00
_cell.angle_beta   90.00
_cell.angle_gamma   90.00
#
_symmetry.space_group_name_H-M   'P 1'
#
loop_
_entity.id
_entity.type
_entity.pdbx_description
1 polymer ?
#
loop_
_entity_poly.entity_id
_entity_poly.type
_entity_poly.pdbx_seq_one_letter_code
_entity_poly.pdbx_strand_id
1 'polypeptide(L)'
;MAISTTWRDSRGFSRLLRVISIWHKVTRGYLDLHRPLFPEFFVALQKENKIKYLKDGDVVEGDHKIRVFYTPGHTAGDICLYLPTAKALASGDLVLGADHQYGLVLSKPDEVCGGKMKDRIESLKRLLSLDVKALLPGHGSPVIENGYDQIKIQLLETFRIEDGRDSEKPWLRMAEVLSDLGDTAGAIECRKMVFKVDKNCPEAKDMIARLDSENV
;
A
#
# COMPACT_ATOMS: atom_id res chain seq x y z
N MET A 1 -9.81 4.93 2.48
CA MET A 1 -10.95 4.84 3.42
C MET A 1 -11.45 3.39 3.48
N ALA A 2 -11.30 2.69 4.61
CA ALA A 2 -11.80 1.32 4.77
C ALA A 2 -12.98 1.32 5.76
N ILE A 3 -14.20 1.22 5.23
CA ILE A 3 -15.40 0.95 6.03
C ILE A 3 -15.53 -0.58 6.11
N SER A 4 -15.35 -1.15 7.29
CA SER A 4 -15.77 -2.52 7.58
C SER A 4 -17.21 -2.48 8.09
N THR A 5 -18.16 -2.98 7.30
CA THR A 5 -19.50 -3.31 7.77
C THR A 5 -19.55 -4.83 8.01
N THR A 6 -19.70 -5.24 9.27
CA THR A 6 -20.00 -6.65 9.57
C THR A 6 -21.48 -6.94 9.26
N TRP A 7 -21.75 -7.88 8.36
CA TRP A 7 -23.09 -8.37 8.03
C TRP A 7 -23.43 -9.64 8.84
N ARG A 8 -24.71 -9.93 9.13
CA ARG A 8 -25.14 -11.12 9.90
C ARG A 8 -26.31 -11.84 9.23
N ASP A 9 -26.26 -13.18 9.25
CA ASP A 9 -27.27 -14.09 8.69
C ASP A 9 -28.64 -14.01 9.40
N SER A 10 -29.66 -14.53 8.71
CA SER A 10 -31.10 -14.50 8.99
C SER A 10 -31.58 -15.21 10.29
N ARG A 11 -30.71 -15.76 11.14
CA ARG A 11 -31.11 -16.52 12.34
C ARG A 11 -31.02 -15.70 13.63
N GLY A 12 -31.92 -14.71 13.70
CA GLY A 12 -32.19 -13.80 14.82
C GLY A 12 -31.59 -14.15 16.19
N PHE A 13 -30.65 -13.31 16.63
CA PHE A 13 -30.37 -13.06 18.04
C PHE A 13 -29.86 -11.62 18.16
N SER A 14 -30.49 -10.76 18.94
CA SER A 14 -30.11 -9.35 19.08
C SER A 14 -28.75 -9.19 19.78
N ARG A 15 -27.74 -8.75 19.04
CA ARG A 15 -26.52 -8.13 19.60
C ARG A 15 -26.17 -6.92 18.76
N LEU A 16 -25.88 -5.81 19.45
CA LEU A 16 -25.69 -4.46 18.91
C LEU A 16 -24.87 -4.42 17.61
N LEU A 17 -25.37 -3.66 16.63
CA LEU A 17 -24.59 -3.14 15.51
C LEU A 17 -23.36 -2.40 16.06
N ARG A 18 -22.17 -2.97 15.87
CA ARG A 18 -20.90 -2.27 16.08
C ARG A 18 -20.38 -1.80 14.73
N VAL A 19 -20.76 -0.60 14.34
CA VAL A 19 -20.05 0.11 13.27
C VAL A 19 -18.72 0.57 13.86
N ILE A 20 -17.65 -0.18 13.64
CA ILE A 20 -16.29 0.25 14.00
C ILE A 20 -15.70 0.88 12.75
N SER A 21 -15.71 2.20 12.71
CA SER A 21 -14.96 2.92 11.70
C SER A 21 -13.49 2.98 12.11
N ILE A 22 -12.62 2.45 11.26
CA ILE A 22 -11.19 2.28 11.51
C ILE A 22 -10.46 3.42 10.80
N TRP A 23 -9.71 4.21 11.55
CA TRP A 23 -8.98 5.37 11.04
C TRP A 23 -7.58 5.42 11.63
N HIS A 24 -6.62 5.91 10.86
CA HIS A 24 -5.43 6.48 11.47
C HIS A 24 -5.80 7.83 12.10
N LYS A 25 -5.15 8.18 13.22
CA LYS A 25 -5.43 9.45 13.92
C LYS A 25 -5.22 10.67 13.02
N VAL A 26 -4.23 10.61 12.12
CA VAL A 26 -3.92 11.70 11.19
C VAL A 26 -5.04 11.94 10.19
N THR A 27 -5.72 10.89 9.71
CA THR A 27 -6.87 11.03 8.79
C THR A 27 -7.97 11.88 9.41
N ARG A 28 -8.22 11.71 10.72
CA ARG A 28 -9.25 12.49 11.42
C ARG A 28 -8.90 13.97 11.49
N GLY A 29 -7.63 14.30 11.73
CA GLY A 29 -7.17 15.70 11.78
C GLY A 29 -7.39 16.44 10.45
N TYR A 30 -7.15 15.78 9.31
CA TYR A 30 -7.44 16.35 7.99
C TYR A 30 -8.95 16.45 7.71
N LEU A 31 -9.74 15.45 8.11
CA LEU A 31 -11.21 15.52 8.00
C LEU A 31 -11.84 16.60 8.91
N ASP A 32 -11.17 17.03 9.98
CA ASP A 32 -11.62 18.17 10.80
C ASP A 32 -11.34 19.52 10.12
N LEU A 33 -10.31 19.60 9.28
CA LEU A 33 -9.93 20.80 8.52
C LEU A 33 -10.82 20.99 7.28
N HIS A 34 -11.29 19.91 6.66
CA HIS A 34 -12.23 19.95 5.55
C HIS A 34 -13.65 19.69 6.03
N ARG A 35 -14.49 20.73 6.10
CA ARG A 35 -15.92 20.61 6.46
C ARG A 35 -16.56 19.45 5.69
N PRO A 36 -16.91 18.33 6.34
CA PRO A 36 -17.50 17.21 5.62
C PRO A 36 -18.93 17.56 5.19
N LEU A 37 -19.46 16.86 4.18
CA LEU A 37 -20.88 16.95 3.81
C LEU A 37 -21.81 16.41 4.92
N PHE A 38 -21.26 15.66 5.90
CA PHE A 38 -21.98 15.12 7.06
C PHE A 38 -21.16 15.21 8.38
N PRO A 39 -20.88 16.42 8.90
CA PRO A 39 -20.12 16.59 10.15
C PRO A 39 -20.81 15.92 11.34
N GLU A 40 -22.15 15.95 11.36
CA GLU A 40 -22.94 15.47 12.48
C GLU A 40 -22.84 13.96 12.64
N PHE A 41 -22.68 13.21 11.54
CA PHE A 41 -22.57 11.74 11.59
C PHE A 41 -21.29 11.29 12.29
N PHE A 42 -20.14 11.83 11.91
CA PHE A 42 -18.86 11.45 12.54
C PHE A 42 -18.74 11.98 13.96
N VAL A 43 -19.30 13.17 14.23
CA VAL A 43 -19.41 13.70 15.60
C VAL A 43 -20.28 12.80 16.46
N ALA A 44 -21.40 12.29 15.94
CA ALA A 44 -22.26 11.34 16.67
C ALA A 44 -21.52 10.03 16.96
N LEU A 45 -20.82 9.44 15.98
CA LEU A 45 -20.01 8.23 16.20
C LEU A 45 -18.91 8.45 17.25
N GLN A 46 -18.27 9.62 17.25
CA GLN A 46 -17.24 9.97 18.22
C GLN A 46 -17.83 10.17 19.63
N LYS A 47 -18.96 10.88 19.75
CA LYS A 47 -19.68 11.06 21.02
C LYS A 47 -20.14 9.72 21.61
N GLU A 48 -20.54 8.79 20.76
CA GLU A 48 -20.95 7.44 21.17
C GLU A 48 -19.77 6.47 21.36
N ASN A 49 -18.52 6.94 21.25
CA ASN A 49 -17.29 6.14 21.39
C ASN A 49 -17.26 4.92 20.45
N LYS A 50 -17.80 5.08 19.24
CA LYS A 50 -17.87 4.04 18.18
C LYS A 50 -16.71 4.12 17.17
N ILE A 51 -15.76 5.03 17.39
CA ILE A 51 -14.56 5.16 16.55
C ILE A 51 -13.38 4.52 17.27
N LYS A 52 -12.73 3.57 16.62
CA LYS A 52 -11.46 3.01 17.11
C LYS A 52 -10.33 3.50 16.22
N TYR A 53 -9.40 4.22 16.82
CA TYR A 53 -8.16 4.61 16.15
C TYR A 53 -7.20 3.43 16.15
N LEU A 54 -6.62 3.15 14.99
CA LEU A 54 -5.56 2.16 14.85
C LEU A 54 -4.22 2.86 14.63
N LYS A 55 -3.17 2.18 15.06
CA LYS A 55 -1.78 2.58 14.92
C LYS A 55 -1.01 1.52 14.15
N ASP A 56 0.16 1.91 13.71
CA ASP A 56 1.11 0.96 13.14
C ASP A 56 1.39 -0.21 14.08
N GLY A 57 1.39 -1.43 13.55
CA GLY A 57 1.67 -2.64 14.32
C GLY A 57 0.51 -3.16 15.16
N ASP A 58 -0.62 -2.44 15.23
CA ASP A 58 -1.81 -2.94 15.91
C ASP A 58 -2.29 -4.26 15.27
N VAL A 59 -2.88 -5.11 16.09
CA VAL A 59 -3.61 -6.31 15.63
C VAL A 59 -5.08 -6.14 15.96
N VAL A 60 -5.92 -6.18 14.92
CA VAL A 60 -7.37 -6.24 15.07
C VAL A 60 -7.75 -7.71 15.21
N GLU A 61 -8.24 -8.07 16.40
CA GLU A 61 -8.71 -9.41 16.74
C GLU A 61 -10.19 -9.59 16.32
N GLY A 62 -10.52 -10.79 15.84
CA GLY A 62 -11.83 -11.22 15.37
C GLY A 62 -11.79 -12.72 15.05
N ASP A 63 -12.53 -13.18 14.05
CA ASP A 63 -12.39 -14.57 13.55
C ASP A 63 -11.01 -14.82 12.93
N HIS A 64 -10.33 -13.74 12.51
CA HIS A 64 -8.96 -13.77 12.03
C HIS A 64 -8.16 -12.59 12.60
N LYS A 65 -6.83 -12.76 12.66
CA LYS A 65 -5.88 -11.71 13.05
C LYS A 65 -5.55 -10.83 11.86
N ILE A 66 -5.89 -9.55 11.95
CA ILE A 66 -5.57 -8.55 10.93
C ILE A 66 -4.48 -7.61 11.48
N ARG A 67 -3.34 -7.56 10.80
CA ARG A 67 -2.21 -6.68 11.14
C ARG A 67 -2.38 -5.33 10.46
N VAL A 68 -2.20 -4.27 11.22
CA VAL A 68 -2.27 -2.88 10.74
C VAL A 68 -0.88 -2.41 10.35
N PHE A 69 -0.77 -1.85 9.15
CA PHE A 69 0.41 -1.15 8.68
C PHE A 69 0.04 0.30 8.45
N TYR A 70 0.69 1.22 9.15
CA TYR A 70 0.65 2.64 8.82
C TYR A 70 1.46 2.87 7.56
N THR A 71 0.79 3.39 6.54
CA THR A 71 1.30 3.45 5.17
C THR A 71 0.97 4.81 4.54
N PRO A 72 1.44 5.92 5.12
CA PRO A 72 1.20 7.25 4.57
C PRO A 72 1.73 7.33 3.13
N GLY A 73 1.02 8.04 2.27
CA GLY A 73 1.43 8.17 0.89
C GLY A 73 0.39 8.88 0.04
N HIS A 74 -0.76 8.24 -0.16
CA HIS A 74 -1.88 8.90 -0.81
C HIS A 74 -2.49 9.97 0.11
N THR A 75 -2.71 9.65 1.38
CA THR A 75 -2.95 10.62 2.46
C THR A 75 -1.93 10.46 3.59
N ALA A 76 -1.83 11.45 4.48
CA ALA A 76 -1.01 11.34 5.70
C ALA A 76 -1.56 10.34 6.73
N GLY A 77 -2.76 9.79 6.51
CA GLY A 77 -3.45 8.91 7.45
C GLY A 77 -3.74 7.52 6.89
N ASP A 78 -3.13 7.15 5.77
CA ASP A 78 -3.40 5.85 5.17
C ASP A 78 -2.85 4.70 6.02
N ILE A 79 -3.61 3.61 6.02
CA ILE A 79 -3.20 2.34 6.59
C ILE A 79 -3.53 1.23 5.59
N CYS A 80 -2.74 0.17 5.60
CA CYS A 80 -3.07 -1.09 4.98
C CYS A 80 -3.39 -2.14 6.05
N LEU A 81 -4.30 -3.05 5.72
CA LEU A 81 -4.71 -4.14 6.60
C LEU A 81 -4.29 -5.46 5.97
N TYR A 82 -3.37 -6.16 6.64
CA TYR A 82 -2.84 -7.43 6.16
C TYR A 82 -3.44 -8.58 6.95
N LEU A 83 -4.01 -9.54 6.23
CA LEU A 83 -4.58 -10.77 6.76
C LEU A 83 -3.60 -11.93 6.44
N PRO A 84 -2.76 -12.36 7.41
CA PRO A 84 -1.69 -13.32 7.12
C PRO A 84 -2.20 -14.70 6.69
N THR A 85 -3.33 -15.14 7.26
CA THR A 85 -3.92 -16.46 6.96
C THR A 85 -4.33 -16.61 5.50
N ALA A 86 -4.77 -15.51 4.88
CA ALA A 86 -5.16 -15.47 3.47
C ALA A 86 -4.08 -14.84 2.57
N LYS A 87 -2.96 -14.39 3.15
CA LYS A 87 -1.95 -13.56 2.46
C LYS A 87 -2.60 -12.40 1.69
N ALA A 88 -3.64 -11.81 2.27
CA ALA A 88 -4.47 -10.79 1.63
C ALA A 88 -4.18 -9.42 2.22
N LEU A 89 -4.03 -8.41 1.36
CA LEU A 89 -3.75 -7.04 1.75
C LEU A 89 -4.88 -6.12 1.27
N ALA A 90 -5.60 -5.50 2.19
CA ALA A 90 -6.42 -4.34 1.87
C ALA A 90 -5.51 -3.10 1.82
N SER A 91 -5.25 -2.59 0.62
CA SER A 91 -4.22 -1.58 0.36
C SER A 91 -4.75 -0.15 0.31
N GLY A 92 -6.07 0.03 0.28
CA GLY A 92 -6.66 1.35 0.05
C GLY A 92 -6.16 1.94 -1.27
N ASP A 93 -5.89 3.24 -1.29
CA ASP A 93 -5.45 3.93 -2.50
C ASP A 93 -3.92 4.00 -2.65
N LEU A 94 -3.17 3.31 -1.78
CA LEU A 94 -1.72 3.22 -1.91
C LEU A 94 -1.29 2.29 -3.06
N VAL A 95 -1.97 1.14 -3.21
CA VAL A 95 -1.77 0.17 -4.29
C VAL A 95 -3.12 -0.13 -4.92
N LEU A 96 -3.25 0.09 -6.21
CA LEU A 96 -4.50 -0.09 -6.95
C LEU A 96 -4.56 -1.42 -7.71
N GLY A 97 -5.76 -1.77 -8.16
CA GLY A 97 -5.99 -2.95 -9.00
C GLY A 97 -5.38 -2.81 -10.41
N ALA A 98 -5.14 -3.97 -11.05
CA ALA A 98 -4.43 -4.07 -12.34
C ALA A 98 -5.21 -3.51 -13.54
N ASP A 99 -6.53 -3.31 -13.41
CA ASP A 99 -7.45 -2.91 -14.47
C ASP A 99 -7.62 -1.39 -14.61
N HIS A 100 -6.87 -0.60 -13.85
CA HIS A 100 -7.05 0.84 -13.82
C HIS A 100 -6.15 1.60 -14.79
N GLN A 101 -6.75 1.98 -15.93
CA GLN A 101 -6.16 2.91 -16.92
C GLN A 101 -5.77 4.27 -16.31
N TYR A 102 -6.32 4.63 -15.14
CA TYR A 102 -6.04 5.88 -14.42
C TYR A 102 -5.39 5.64 -13.05
N GLY A 103 -4.81 4.47 -12.81
CA GLY A 103 -4.34 4.07 -11.48
C GLY A 103 -3.37 5.07 -10.85
N LEU A 104 -2.49 5.67 -11.66
CA LEU A 104 -1.54 6.67 -11.18
C LEU A 104 -2.19 8.00 -10.77
N VAL A 105 -3.27 8.42 -11.44
CA VAL A 105 -3.97 9.67 -11.10
C VAL A 105 -4.75 9.53 -9.80
N LEU A 106 -5.33 8.36 -9.55
CA LEU A 106 -6.13 8.08 -8.36
C LEU A 106 -5.27 7.75 -7.15
N SER A 107 -4.09 7.16 -7.35
CA SER A 107 -3.18 6.78 -6.28
C SER A 107 -2.19 7.88 -5.87
N LYS A 108 -2.05 8.96 -6.66
CA LYS A 108 -1.06 10.02 -6.37
C LYS A 108 -1.25 10.62 -4.97
N PRO A 109 -0.18 11.16 -4.34
CA PRO A 109 -0.32 11.91 -3.11
C PRO A 109 -1.36 13.03 -3.21
N ASP A 110 -2.35 13.00 -2.33
CA ASP A 110 -3.27 14.11 -2.09
C ASP A 110 -2.65 15.06 -1.08
N GLU A 111 -1.98 16.10 -1.59
CA GLU A 111 -1.30 17.12 -0.78
C GLU A 111 -2.25 17.85 0.19
N VAL A 112 -3.53 17.99 -0.19
CA VAL A 112 -4.56 18.61 0.65
C VAL A 112 -4.82 17.73 1.89
N CYS A 113 -4.81 16.42 1.72
CA CYS A 113 -4.88 15.43 2.79
C CYS A 113 -3.50 15.04 3.37
N GLY A 114 -2.45 15.82 3.07
CA GLY A 114 -1.10 15.64 3.60
C GLY A 114 -0.29 14.50 2.98
N GLY A 115 -0.74 13.93 1.86
CA GLY A 115 0.00 12.93 1.11
C GLY A 115 1.36 13.46 0.64
N LYS A 116 2.38 12.59 0.64
CA LYS A 116 3.74 12.90 0.17
C LYS A 116 4.32 11.77 -0.64
N MET A 117 5.04 12.10 -1.71
CA MET A 117 5.69 11.12 -2.57
C MET A 117 6.74 10.28 -1.83
N LYS A 118 7.53 10.91 -0.96
CA LYS A 118 8.53 10.22 -0.15
C LYS A 118 7.91 9.17 0.77
N ASP A 119 6.81 9.54 1.45
CA ASP A 119 6.11 8.65 2.36
C ASP A 119 5.50 7.46 1.60
N ARG A 120 4.95 7.73 0.40
CA ARG A 120 4.43 6.70 -0.50
C ARG A 120 5.50 5.66 -0.85
N ILE A 121 6.69 6.11 -1.28
CA ILE A 121 7.80 5.21 -1.63
C ILE A 121 8.18 4.33 -0.45
N GLU A 122 8.33 4.92 0.75
CA GLU A 122 8.71 4.18 1.95
C GLU A 122 7.63 3.15 2.35
N SER A 123 6.36 3.55 2.27
CA SER A 123 5.23 2.66 2.53
C SER A 123 5.17 1.48 1.54
N LEU A 124 5.40 1.71 0.25
CA LEU A 124 5.45 0.66 -0.77
C LEU A 124 6.62 -0.31 -0.54
N LYS A 125 7.82 0.20 -0.24
CA LYS A 125 8.98 -0.63 0.12
C LYS A 125 8.67 -1.53 1.31
N ARG A 126 8.04 -0.97 2.35
CA ARG A 126 7.64 -1.72 3.54
C ARG A 126 6.62 -2.82 3.22
N LEU A 127 5.68 -2.58 2.30
CA LEU A 127 4.72 -3.60 1.89
C LEU A 127 5.36 -4.75 1.09
N LEU A 128 6.49 -4.53 0.42
CA LEU A 128 7.24 -5.60 -0.26
C LEU A 128 7.89 -6.59 0.73
N SER A 129 7.98 -6.28 2.03
CA SER A 129 8.43 -7.26 3.02
C SER A 129 7.33 -8.26 3.41
N LEU A 130 6.14 -8.18 2.80
CA LEU A 130 5.00 -9.03 3.09
C LEU A 130 4.77 -10.07 2.00
N ASP A 131 4.40 -11.28 2.42
CA ASP A 131 3.94 -12.32 1.52
C ASP A 131 2.48 -12.03 1.13
N VAL A 132 2.30 -11.27 0.05
CA VAL A 132 1.00 -10.81 -0.44
C VAL A 132 0.62 -11.61 -1.68
N LYS A 133 -0.39 -12.46 -1.52
CA LYS A 133 -1.01 -13.23 -2.60
C LYS A 133 -2.16 -12.46 -3.23
N ALA A 134 -3.05 -11.91 -2.40
CA ALA A 134 -4.24 -11.20 -2.83
C ALA A 134 -4.20 -9.73 -2.42
N LEU A 135 -4.68 -8.85 -3.30
CA LEU A 135 -4.79 -7.41 -3.08
C LEU A 135 -6.25 -6.97 -3.18
N LEU A 136 -6.71 -6.23 -2.17
CA LEU A 136 -8.04 -5.62 -2.10
C LEU A 136 -7.88 -4.09 -2.12
N PRO A 137 -7.81 -3.47 -3.31
CA PRO A 137 -7.53 -2.05 -3.44
C PRO A 137 -8.75 -1.19 -3.08
N GLY A 138 -8.52 0.09 -2.80
CA GLY A 138 -9.59 1.08 -2.65
C GLY A 138 -10.30 1.36 -3.98
N HIS A 139 -9.55 1.27 -5.08
CA HIS A 139 -10.07 1.34 -6.44
C HIS A 139 -9.49 0.20 -7.29
N GLY A 140 -10.37 -0.43 -8.07
CA GLY A 140 -9.99 -1.39 -9.11
C GLY A 140 -10.49 -2.76 -8.79
N SER A 141 -10.33 -3.65 -9.75
CA SER A 141 -10.62 -5.05 -9.53
C SER A 141 -9.66 -5.61 -8.49
N PRO A 142 -10.17 -6.40 -7.53
CA PRO A 142 -9.34 -7.21 -6.67
C PRO A 142 -8.36 -8.08 -7.48
N VAL A 143 -7.15 -8.21 -6.97
CA VAL A 143 -6.12 -9.07 -7.55
C VAL A 143 -6.04 -10.31 -6.68
N ILE A 144 -6.53 -11.43 -7.19
CA ILE A 144 -6.68 -12.66 -6.40
C ILE A 144 -5.36 -13.45 -6.30
N GLU A 145 -4.52 -13.30 -7.32
CA GLU A 145 -3.20 -13.91 -7.45
C GLU A 145 -2.20 -12.82 -7.85
N ASN A 146 -0.95 -12.94 -7.42
CA ASN A 146 0.14 -11.99 -7.75
C ASN A 146 -0.01 -10.58 -7.12
N GLY A 147 -0.58 -10.49 -5.91
CA GLY A 147 -0.66 -9.23 -5.17
C GLY A 147 0.72 -8.59 -4.92
N TYR A 148 1.76 -9.38 -4.66
CA TYR A 148 3.15 -8.93 -4.53
C TYR A 148 3.64 -8.19 -5.80
N ASP A 149 3.35 -8.73 -6.99
CA ASP A 149 3.74 -8.11 -8.25
C ASP A 149 3.04 -6.76 -8.46
N GLN A 150 1.80 -6.60 -7.98
CA GLN A 150 1.11 -5.32 -8.06
C GLN A 150 1.76 -4.25 -7.18
N ILE A 151 2.27 -4.63 -6.01
CA ILE A 151 3.05 -3.71 -5.17
C ILE A 151 4.34 -3.30 -5.89
N LYS A 152 5.03 -4.25 -6.55
CA LYS A 152 6.23 -3.97 -7.35
C LYS A 152 5.94 -3.01 -8.51
N ILE A 153 4.88 -3.27 -9.27
CA ILE A 153 4.43 -2.40 -10.37
C ILE A 153 4.16 -1.00 -9.82
N GLN A 154 3.42 -0.90 -8.72
CA GLN A 154 3.07 0.40 -8.15
C GLN A 154 4.30 1.19 -7.67
N LEU A 155 5.31 0.52 -7.11
CA LEU A 155 6.58 1.15 -6.73
C LEU A 155 7.39 1.60 -7.93
N LEU A 156 7.51 0.76 -8.97
CA LEU A 156 8.22 1.09 -10.20
C LEU A 156 7.59 2.31 -10.89
N GLU A 157 6.26 2.34 -11.00
CA GLU A 157 5.55 3.50 -11.54
C GLU A 157 5.78 4.76 -10.71
N THR A 158 5.86 4.61 -9.38
CA THR A 158 6.18 5.73 -8.48
C THR A 158 7.59 6.26 -8.75
N PHE A 159 8.59 5.40 -8.96
CA PHE A 159 9.94 5.82 -9.35
C PHE A 159 9.96 6.49 -10.73
N ARG A 160 9.21 5.99 -11.72
CA ARG A 160 9.10 6.62 -13.04
C ARG A 160 8.58 8.05 -12.96
N ILE A 161 7.61 8.31 -12.08
CA ILE A 161 7.11 9.67 -11.85
C ILE A 161 8.22 10.55 -11.25
N GLU A 162 8.92 10.07 -10.23
CA GLU A 162 9.92 10.85 -9.49
C GLU A 162 11.19 11.12 -10.31
N ASP A 163 11.64 10.14 -11.11
CA ASP A 163 12.84 10.21 -11.93
C ASP A 163 12.58 10.83 -13.32
N GLY A 164 11.32 11.08 -13.66
CA GLY A 164 10.89 11.84 -14.84
C GLY A 164 11.26 11.17 -16.16
N ARG A 165 12.26 11.71 -16.87
CA ARG A 165 12.69 11.21 -18.19
C ARG A 165 13.82 10.19 -18.14
N ASP A 166 14.36 9.92 -16.96
CA ASP A 166 15.39 8.89 -16.81
C ASP A 166 14.74 7.50 -16.90
N SER A 167 15.03 6.80 -17.99
CA SER A 167 14.45 5.49 -18.29
C SER A 167 15.16 4.32 -17.59
N GLU A 168 16.36 4.55 -17.05
CA GLU A 168 17.20 3.51 -16.40
C GLU A 168 17.02 3.53 -14.89
N LYS A 169 17.02 4.72 -14.31
CA LYS A 169 17.04 4.94 -12.86
C LYS A 169 15.88 4.29 -12.09
N PRO A 170 14.62 4.26 -12.58
CA PRO A 170 13.56 3.53 -11.90
C PRO A 170 13.86 2.03 -11.75
N TRP A 171 14.48 1.43 -12.76
CA TRP A 171 14.85 0.01 -12.73
C TRP A 171 16.04 -0.26 -11.83
N LEU A 172 17.04 0.63 -11.81
CA LEU A 172 18.18 0.54 -10.88
C LEU A 172 17.70 0.63 -9.42
N ARG A 173 16.87 1.62 -9.09
CA ARG A 173 16.29 1.79 -7.76
C ARG A 173 15.43 0.59 -7.35
N MET A 174 14.64 0.04 -8.28
CA MET A 174 13.85 -1.15 -8.03
C MET A 174 14.74 -2.36 -7.74
N ALA A 175 15.84 -2.52 -8.49
CA ALA A 175 16.77 -3.61 -8.29
C ALA A 175 17.47 -3.55 -6.92
N GLU A 176 17.90 -2.36 -6.48
CA GLU A 176 18.45 -2.14 -5.14
C GLU A 176 17.45 -2.54 -4.05
N VAL A 177 16.21 -2.06 -4.14
CA VAL A 177 15.15 -2.39 -3.17
C VAL A 177 14.90 -3.89 -3.09
N LEU A 178 14.79 -4.56 -4.24
CA LEU A 178 14.55 -6.01 -4.28
C LEU A 178 15.77 -6.79 -3.75
N SER A 179 16.98 -6.34 -4.05
CA SER A 179 18.22 -6.91 -3.51
C SER A 179 18.26 -6.82 -1.98
N ASP A 180 17.97 -5.64 -1.42
CA ASP A 180 17.95 -5.41 0.03
C ASP A 180 16.89 -6.27 0.76
N LEU A 181 15.82 -6.64 0.06
CA LEU A 181 14.77 -7.53 0.55
C LEU A 181 15.07 -9.02 0.34
N GLY A 182 16.18 -9.37 -0.31
CA GLY A 182 16.55 -10.74 -0.65
C GLY A 182 15.81 -11.33 -1.87
N ASP A 183 15.08 -10.51 -2.63
CA ASP A 183 14.46 -10.89 -3.91
C ASP A 183 15.48 -10.76 -5.06
N THR A 184 16.50 -11.62 -5.02
CA THR A 184 17.61 -11.65 -6.00
C THR A 184 17.08 -11.87 -7.43
N ALA A 185 16.05 -12.71 -7.59
CA ALA A 185 15.46 -12.99 -8.89
C ALA A 185 14.83 -11.74 -9.50
N GLY A 186 14.04 -11.00 -8.71
CA GLY A 186 13.44 -9.74 -9.13
C GLY A 186 14.48 -8.64 -9.38
N ALA A 187 15.54 -8.57 -8.58
CA ALA A 187 16.66 -7.65 -8.80
C ALA A 187 17.38 -7.91 -10.14
N ILE A 188 17.63 -9.19 -10.46
CA ILE A 188 18.20 -9.60 -11.75
C ILE A 188 17.27 -9.25 -12.92
N GLU A 189 15.96 -9.41 -12.75
CA GLU A 189 14.99 -9.02 -13.77
C GLU A 189 15.01 -7.51 -14.04
N CYS A 190 15.01 -6.69 -12.98
CA CYS A 190 15.14 -5.24 -13.11
C CYS A 190 16.44 -4.85 -13.82
N ARG A 191 17.56 -5.51 -13.52
CA ARG A 191 18.83 -5.34 -14.23
C ARG A 191 18.71 -5.61 -15.73
N LYS A 192 18.05 -6.70 -16.11
CA LYS A 192 17.81 -7.04 -17.53
C LYS A 192 17.00 -5.95 -18.22
N MET A 193 16.08 -5.30 -17.50
CA MET A 193 15.31 -4.19 -18.05
C MET A 193 16.17 -2.93 -18.24
N VAL A 194 17.14 -2.65 -17.36
CA VAL A 194 18.13 -1.56 -17.58
C VAL A 194 18.90 -1.81 -18.88
N PHE A 195 19.43 -3.02 -19.09
CA PHE A 195 20.19 -3.33 -20.31
C PHE A 195 19.37 -3.33 -21.61
N LYS A 196 18.04 -3.43 -21.52
CA LYS A 196 17.15 -3.20 -22.68
C LYS A 196 17.04 -1.72 -23.04
N VAL A 197 17.19 -0.83 -22.06
CA VAL A 197 17.13 0.63 -22.23
C VAL A 197 18.50 1.15 -22.65
N ASP A 198 19.55 0.88 -21.86
CA ASP A 198 20.94 1.16 -22.20
C ASP A 198 21.82 -0.07 -21.95
N LYS A 199 22.37 -0.61 -23.03
CA LYS A 199 23.25 -1.79 -23.00
C LYS A 199 24.57 -1.51 -22.27
N ASN A 200 24.97 -0.24 -22.15
CA ASN A 200 26.28 0.13 -21.62
C ASN A 200 26.26 0.71 -20.21
N CYS A 201 25.08 0.90 -19.60
CA CYS A 201 24.88 1.43 -18.25
C CYS A 201 25.91 0.89 -17.24
N PRO A 202 26.86 1.72 -16.77
CA PRO A 202 27.90 1.33 -15.81
C PRO A 202 27.33 0.81 -14.49
N GLU A 203 26.32 1.48 -13.95
CA GLU A 203 25.68 1.17 -12.67
C GLU A 203 25.06 -0.23 -12.69
N ALA A 204 24.44 -0.61 -13.80
CA ALA A 204 23.89 -1.95 -13.99
C ALA A 204 24.96 -3.04 -14.08
N LYS A 205 26.17 -2.70 -14.55
CA LYS A 205 27.33 -3.62 -14.59
C LYS A 205 27.93 -3.81 -13.20
N ASP A 206 28.06 -2.76 -12.41
CA ASP A 206 28.61 -2.84 -11.05
C ASP A 206 27.71 -3.65 -10.11
N MET A 207 26.39 -3.62 -10.33
CA MET A 207 25.43 -4.44 -9.61
C MET A 207 25.63 -5.96 -9.81
N ILE A 208 26.26 -6.38 -10.93
CA ILE A 208 26.62 -7.78 -11.21
C ILE A 208 27.60 -8.30 -10.16
N ALA A 209 28.63 -7.52 -9.83
CA ALA A 209 29.68 -7.94 -8.92
C ALA A 209 29.19 -8.19 -7.49
N ARG A 210 28.15 -7.46 -7.06
CA ARG A 210 27.56 -7.58 -5.73
C ARG A 210 26.65 -8.82 -5.62
N LEU A 211 25.74 -8.99 -6.58
CA LEU A 211 24.76 -10.09 -6.56
C LEU A 211 25.37 -11.49 -6.79
N ASP A 212 26.47 -11.57 -7.55
CA ASP A 212 27.19 -12.84 -7.75
C ASP A 212 28.05 -13.21 -6.53
N SER A 213 28.47 -12.23 -5.71
CA SER A 213 29.26 -12.47 -4.50
C SER A 213 28.45 -12.96 -3.28
N GLU A 214 27.14 -12.71 -3.27
CA GLU A 214 26.22 -13.18 -2.22
C GLU A 214 25.73 -14.62 -2.44
N ASN A 215 26.09 -15.24 -3.58
CA ASN A 215 25.74 -16.62 -3.95
C ASN A 215 26.93 -17.61 -3.85
N VAL A 216 28.03 -17.23 -3.18
CA VAL A 216 29.22 -18.07 -2.93
C VAL A 216 29.40 -18.35 -1.44
#